data_AF-A0ABD6TAT5-F1
#
_entry.id   AF-A0ABD6TAT5-F1
#
_cell.length_a   1.000
_cell.length_b   1.000
_cell.length_c   1.000
_cell.angle_alpha   90.00
_cell.angle_beta   90.00
_cell.angle_gamma   90.00
#
_symmetry.space_group_name_H-M   'P 1'
#
loop_
_entity.id
_entity.type
_entity.pdbx_description
1 polymer ?
#
loop_
_entity_poly.entity_id
_entity_poly.type
_entity_poly.pdbx_seq_one_letter_code
_entity_poly.pdbx_strand_id
1 'polypeptide(L)'
;MHLKELYVADSRISVHYKLEKADGSLVPFEFDTTGLDLKSDGKANGQQEENPEYNTKDGMFSQLGFIQGADGLPFKLMADGKELKHVGIRDKDKPEGVVTFVEGPEGKGSFKQPLTINVNINKIGKVTGSWKGQIQIDPAKLKK
;
A
#
# COMPACT_ATOMS: atom_id res chain seq x y z
N MET A 1 -5.46 -10.73 2.10
CA MET A 1 -4.07 -10.23 2.06
C MET A 1 -3.24 -11.05 3.01
N HIS A 2 -2.13 -11.59 2.53
CA HIS A 2 -1.19 -12.38 3.31
C HIS A 2 0.15 -11.64 3.35
N LEU A 3 0.69 -11.42 4.54
CA LEU A 3 2.04 -10.91 4.69
C LEU A 3 3.01 -12.07 4.50
N LYS A 4 4.07 -11.84 3.74
CA LYS A 4 5.09 -12.84 3.47
C LYS A 4 6.33 -12.56 4.29
N GLU A 5 6.82 -11.32 4.22
CA GLU A 5 8.09 -10.94 4.80
C GLU A 5 8.02 -9.52 5.37
N LEU A 6 8.73 -9.32 6.47
CA LEU A 6 8.93 -8.03 7.11
C LEU A 6 10.43 -7.76 7.14
N TYR A 7 10.83 -6.65 6.55
CA TYR A 7 12.20 -6.16 6.57
C TYR A 7 12.25 -4.85 7.34
N VAL A 8 13.16 -4.74 8.30
CA VAL A 8 13.37 -3.53 9.09
C VAL A 8 14.86 -3.20 9.10
N ALA A 9 15.20 -2.00 8.65
CA ALA A 9 16.56 -1.50 8.65
C ALA A 9 16.55 -0.01 8.98
N ASP A 10 17.15 0.37 10.11
CA ASP A 10 17.25 1.74 10.65
C ASP A 10 16.05 2.65 10.35
N SER A 11 16.04 3.33 9.20
CA SER A 11 15.01 4.28 8.78
C SER A 11 13.98 3.74 7.79
N ARG A 12 13.91 2.42 7.58
CA ARG A 12 13.04 1.75 6.60
C ARG A 12 12.38 0.51 7.17
N ILE A 13 11.09 0.39 6.92
CA ILE A 13 10.29 -0.81 7.19
C ILE A 13 9.62 -1.19 5.88
N SER A 14 9.89 -2.38 5.36
CA SER A 14 9.25 -2.91 4.15
C SER A 14 8.45 -4.15 4.50
N VAL A 15 7.23 -4.22 3.99
CA VAL A 15 6.35 -5.36 4.15
C VAL A 15 6.01 -5.91 2.77
N HIS A 16 6.43 -7.15 2.53
CA HIS A 16 6.03 -7.91 1.36
C HIS A 16 4.66 -8.55 1.62
N TYR A 17 3.73 -8.33 0.72
CA TYR A 17 2.38 -8.88 0.79
C TYR A 17 1.98 -9.59 -0.50
N LYS A 18 1.00 -10.47 -0.36
CA LYS A 18 0.32 -11.16 -1.46
C LYS A 18 -1.20 -11.08 -1.30
N LEU A 19 -1.89 -10.70 -2.36
CA LEU A 19 -3.34 -10.63 -2.44
C LEU A 19 -3.83 -11.86 -3.19
N GLU A 20 -4.39 -12.81 -2.44
CA GLU A 20 -4.89 -14.08 -2.96
C GLU A 20 -6.41 -14.13 -2.84
N LYS A 21 -7.04 -14.82 -3.79
CA LYS A 21 -8.44 -15.26 -3.71
C LYS A 21 -8.53 -16.45 -2.76
N ALA A 22 -9.76 -16.88 -2.46
CA ALA A 22 -10.03 -18.04 -1.61
C ALA A 22 -9.42 -19.35 -2.15
N ASP A 23 -9.21 -19.45 -3.47
CA ASP A 23 -8.58 -20.61 -4.14
C ASP A 23 -7.04 -20.58 -4.12
N GLY A 24 -6.43 -19.54 -3.52
CA GLY A 24 -4.98 -19.35 -3.46
C GLY A 24 -4.36 -18.70 -4.70
N SER A 25 -5.14 -18.45 -5.76
CA SER A 25 -4.67 -17.70 -6.92
C SER A 25 -4.53 -16.21 -6.61
N LEU A 26 -3.65 -15.50 -7.31
CA LEU A 26 -3.51 -14.05 -7.16
C LEU A 26 -4.79 -13.33 -7.57
N VAL A 27 -5.11 -12.25 -6.86
CA VAL A 27 -6.12 -11.29 -7.33
C VAL A 27 -5.66 -10.74 -8.68
N PRO A 28 -6.54 -10.67 -9.71
CA PRO A 28 -6.16 -10.15 -11.02
C PRO A 28 -5.73 -8.69 -10.90
N PHE A 29 -4.64 -8.35 -11.58
CA PHE A 29 -4.19 -6.97 -11.67
C PHE A 29 -5.08 -6.22 -12.68
N GLU A 30 -6.26 -5.81 -12.24
CA GLU A 30 -7.29 -5.17 -13.07
C GLU A 30 -7.92 -4.00 -12.32
N PHE A 31 -8.24 -2.94 -13.04
CA PHE A 31 -8.76 -1.70 -12.47
C PHE A 31 -10.18 -1.41 -12.97
N ASP A 32 -10.97 -0.81 -12.10
CA ASP A 32 -12.23 -0.18 -12.50
C ASP A 32 -11.96 1.29 -12.84
N THR A 33 -11.89 1.57 -14.14
CA THR A 33 -11.66 2.90 -14.70
C THR A 33 -12.96 3.57 -15.17
N THR A 34 -14.12 3.01 -14.81
CA THR A 34 -15.41 3.49 -15.28
C THR A 34 -15.62 4.95 -14.88
N GLY A 35 -15.89 5.81 -15.86
CA GLY A 35 -16.13 7.24 -15.64
C GLY A 35 -14.88 8.08 -15.38
N LEU A 36 -13.68 7.52 -15.51
CA LEU A 36 -12.43 8.30 -15.48
C LEU A 36 -12.10 8.85 -16.88
N ASP A 37 -11.62 10.09 -16.91
CA ASP A 37 -10.96 10.66 -18.09
C ASP A 37 -9.51 10.17 -18.12
N LEU A 38 -9.26 9.08 -18.86
CA LEU A 38 -7.97 8.41 -18.85
C LEU A 38 -6.94 9.14 -19.72
N LYS A 39 -5.77 9.40 -19.13
CA LYS A 39 -4.55 9.72 -19.85
C LYS A 39 -3.86 8.45 -20.37
N SER A 40 -3.93 7.37 -19.60
CA SER A 40 -3.41 6.05 -19.97
C SER A 40 -4.23 4.97 -19.26
N ASP A 41 -4.61 3.92 -19.97
CA ASP A 41 -5.28 2.76 -19.37
C ASP A 41 -4.28 1.78 -18.72
N GLY A 42 -2.97 2.01 -18.88
CA GLY A 42 -1.90 1.18 -18.33
C GLY A 42 -1.78 -0.22 -18.95
N LYS A 43 -2.41 -0.45 -20.12
CA LYS A 43 -2.40 -1.77 -20.77
C LYS A 43 -1.39 -1.86 -21.91
N ALA A 44 -0.77 -3.03 -22.05
CA ALA A 44 0.00 -3.42 -23.23
C ALA A 44 -0.59 -4.71 -23.80
N ASN A 45 -0.86 -4.76 -25.10
CA ASN A 45 -1.47 -5.92 -25.78
C ASN A 45 -2.77 -6.41 -25.12
N GLY A 46 -3.56 -5.49 -24.54
CA GLY A 46 -4.81 -5.81 -23.85
C GLY A 46 -4.66 -6.32 -22.41
N GLN A 47 -3.43 -6.53 -21.93
CA GLN A 47 -3.12 -6.93 -20.57
C GLN A 47 -2.70 -5.71 -19.72
N GLN A 48 -3.13 -5.67 -18.46
CA GLN A 48 -2.74 -4.62 -17.54
C GLN A 48 -1.27 -4.80 -17.10
N GLU A 49 -0.42 -3.82 -17.43
CA GLU A 49 1.01 -3.83 -17.08
C GLU A 49 1.36 -2.74 -16.07
N GLU A 50 0.68 -1.60 -16.12
CA GLU A 50 0.88 -0.45 -15.22
C GLU A 50 -0.42 -0.01 -14.58
N ASN A 51 -0.36 0.83 -13.55
CA ASN A 51 -1.56 1.45 -12.99
C ASN A 51 -2.11 2.50 -13.98
N PRO A 52 -3.43 2.58 -14.21
CA PRO A 52 -4.02 3.60 -15.07
C PRO A 52 -3.72 5.02 -14.57
N GLU A 53 -3.61 5.96 -15.50
CA GLU A 53 -3.49 7.39 -15.23
C GLU A 53 -4.73 8.12 -15.72
N TYR A 54 -5.24 9.06 -14.94
CA TYR A 54 -6.41 9.85 -15.27
C TYR A 54 -6.15 11.35 -15.04
N ASN A 55 -6.79 12.18 -15.85
CA ASN A 55 -6.71 13.63 -15.70
C ASN A 55 -7.54 14.09 -14.50
N THR A 56 -7.00 15.03 -13.74
CA THR A 56 -7.69 15.69 -12.63
C THR A 56 -8.30 17.01 -13.11
N LYS A 57 -9.29 17.53 -12.38
CA LYS A 57 -10.07 18.72 -12.78
C LYS A 57 -9.25 20.00 -12.93
N ASP A 58 -8.06 20.04 -12.33
CA ASP A 58 -7.09 21.13 -12.36
C ASP A 58 -6.08 21.02 -13.53
N GLY A 59 -6.26 20.06 -14.44
CA GLY A 59 -5.38 19.86 -15.59
C GLY A 59 -4.08 19.12 -15.25
N MET A 60 -3.96 18.59 -14.04
CA MET A 60 -2.91 17.61 -13.69
C MET A 60 -3.36 16.18 -14.05
N PHE A 61 -2.52 15.20 -13.75
CA PHE A 61 -2.90 13.79 -13.82
C PHE A 61 -2.53 13.10 -12.51
N SER A 62 -3.28 12.05 -12.19
CA SER A 62 -3.03 11.16 -11.06
C SER A 62 -3.01 9.72 -11.53
N GLN A 63 -2.33 8.87 -10.77
CA GLN A 63 -2.32 7.43 -11.00
C GLN A 63 -3.37 6.77 -10.10
N LEU A 64 -4.13 5.82 -10.65
CA LEU A 64 -5.12 5.06 -9.91
C LEU A 64 -4.43 3.93 -9.13
N GLY A 65 -4.50 3.98 -7.79
CA GLY A 65 -4.00 2.90 -6.94
C GLY A 65 -4.78 1.60 -7.15
N PHE A 66 -4.07 0.48 -7.20
CA PHE A 66 -4.60 -0.87 -7.12
C PHE A 66 -5.14 -1.14 -5.72
N ILE A 67 -4.45 -0.73 -4.66
CA ILE A 67 -4.95 -0.81 -3.29
C ILE A 67 -5.39 0.59 -2.83
N GLN A 68 -6.65 0.74 -2.44
CA GLN A 68 -7.23 2.03 -2.02
C GLN A 68 -7.81 1.93 -0.61
N GLY A 69 -7.67 3.04 0.15
CA GLY A 69 -8.30 3.22 1.45
C GLY A 69 -9.56 4.10 1.36
N ALA A 70 -10.49 3.93 2.29
CA ALA A 70 -11.73 4.71 2.32
C ALA A 70 -11.49 6.18 2.66
N ASP A 71 -10.65 6.45 3.67
CA ASP A 71 -10.43 7.77 4.26
C ASP A 71 -8.94 8.14 4.24
N GLY A 72 -8.31 7.96 3.07
CA GLY A 72 -6.89 8.24 2.85
C GLY A 72 -6.07 7.00 2.54
N LEU A 73 -4.85 6.93 3.07
CA LEU A 73 -3.89 5.88 2.72
C LEU A 73 -4.34 4.50 3.25
N PRO A 74 -4.21 3.43 2.45
CA PRO A 74 -4.61 2.07 2.84
C PRO A 74 -3.75 1.49 3.96
N PHE A 75 -2.55 2.03 4.15
CA PHE A 75 -1.59 1.61 5.16
C PHE A 75 -1.12 2.82 5.97
N LYS A 76 -1.10 2.68 7.29
CA LYS A 76 -0.61 3.70 8.22
C LYS A 76 0.30 3.08 9.26
N LEU A 77 1.37 3.78 9.62
CA LEU A 77 2.27 3.35 10.67
C LEU A 77 1.96 4.08 11.97
N MET A 78 1.76 3.31 13.03
CA MET A 78 1.36 3.79 14.35
C MET A 78 2.46 3.49 15.36
N ALA A 79 2.65 4.39 16.32
CA ALA A 79 3.42 4.16 17.54
C ALA A 79 2.55 4.55 18.74
N ASP A 80 2.45 3.68 19.73
CA ASP A 80 1.74 3.95 20.98
C ASP A 80 0.28 4.45 20.76
N GLY A 81 -0.40 3.83 19.79
CA GLY A 81 -1.77 4.15 19.38
C GLY A 81 -1.93 5.42 18.53
N LYS A 82 -0.85 6.12 18.19
CA LYS A 82 -0.88 7.37 17.40
C LYS A 82 -0.21 7.20 16.04
N GLU A 83 -0.78 7.82 15.00
CA GLU A 83 -0.22 7.81 13.65
C GLU A 83 1.10 8.60 13.61
N LEU A 84 2.14 8.01 13.03
CA LEU A 84 3.42 8.68 12.81
C LEU A 84 3.29 9.64 11.61
N LYS A 85 3.46 10.94 11.86
CA LYS A 85 3.23 11.99 10.85
C LYS A 85 4.37 12.20 9.86
N HIS A 86 5.61 11.93 10.26
CA HIS A 86 6.80 12.20 9.45
C HIS A 86 7.32 10.92 8.80
N VAL A 87 6.43 10.17 8.17
CA VAL A 87 6.73 8.89 7.50
C VAL A 87 6.33 8.99 6.04
N GLY A 88 7.30 8.79 5.15
CA GLY A 88 7.05 8.61 3.73
C GLY A 88 6.61 7.18 3.45
N ILE A 89 5.62 7.01 2.57
CA ILE A 89 5.16 5.69 2.13
C ILE A 89 5.51 5.53 0.65
N ARG A 90 6.10 4.39 0.31
CA ARG A 90 6.39 3.97 -1.05
C ARG A 90 5.86 2.57 -1.24
N ASP A 91 5.06 2.37 -2.26
CA ASP A 91 4.44 1.11 -2.56
C ASP A 91 4.73 0.67 -3.99
N LYS A 92 4.93 -0.64 -4.15
CA LYS A 92 4.85 -1.31 -5.44
C LYS A 92 3.48 -1.96 -5.51
N ASP A 93 2.52 -1.20 -6.03
CA ASP A 93 1.10 -1.48 -5.92
C ASP A 93 0.64 -2.52 -6.95
N LYS A 94 0.70 -3.79 -6.56
CA LYS A 94 0.48 -4.98 -7.39
C LYS A 94 -0.20 -6.08 -6.55
N PRO A 95 -0.77 -7.14 -7.14
CA PRO A 95 -1.31 -8.26 -6.38
C PRO A 95 -0.27 -8.92 -5.46
N GLU A 96 0.99 -8.95 -5.89
CA GLU A 96 2.14 -9.27 -5.06
C GLU A 96 3.07 -8.06 -5.06
N GLY A 97 3.24 -7.46 -3.89
CA GLY A 97 3.76 -6.10 -3.79
C GLY A 97 4.43 -5.83 -2.47
N VAL A 98 5.08 -4.68 -2.39
CA VAL A 98 5.80 -4.24 -1.19
C VAL A 98 5.30 -2.86 -0.81
N VAL A 99 4.94 -2.68 0.46
CA VAL A 99 4.75 -1.35 1.05
C VAL A 99 5.95 -1.03 1.93
N THR A 100 6.54 0.13 1.74
CA THR A 100 7.73 0.59 2.46
C THR A 100 7.44 1.91 3.16
N PHE A 101 7.67 1.94 4.46
CA PHE A 101 7.67 3.12 5.30
C PHE A 101 9.10 3.61 5.46
N VAL A 102 9.31 4.92 5.30
CA VAL A 102 10.62 5.56 5.43
C VAL A 102 10.51 6.72 6.40
N GLU A 103 11.42 6.78 7.38
CA GLU A 103 11.47 7.92 8.28
C GLU A 103 11.82 9.20 7.52
N GLY A 104 11.02 10.24 7.73
CA GLY A 104 11.38 11.60 7.37
C GLY A 104 12.42 12.18 8.33
N PRO A 105 13.09 13.29 7.97
CA PRO A 105 14.10 13.94 8.81
C PRO A 105 13.59 14.27 10.23
N GLU A 106 12.36 14.75 10.34
CA GLU A 106 11.69 15.12 11.60
C GLU A 106 11.21 13.90 12.41
N GLY A 107 11.12 12.73 11.79
CA GLY A 107 10.71 11.47 12.41
C GLY A 107 11.87 10.53 12.75
N LYS A 108 13.12 10.98 12.67
CA LYS A 108 14.30 10.11 12.81
C LYS A 108 14.31 9.37 14.15
N GLY A 109 14.43 8.04 14.10
CA GLY A 109 14.43 7.16 15.27
C GLY A 109 13.05 6.76 15.77
N SER A 110 11.96 7.24 15.15
CA SER A 110 10.60 6.77 15.39
C SER A 110 10.41 5.27 15.19
N PHE A 111 11.29 4.59 14.44
CA PHE A 111 11.23 3.15 14.21
C PHE A 111 11.96 2.32 15.27
N LYS A 112 12.52 2.94 16.32
CA LYS A 112 13.24 2.23 17.41
C LYS A 112 12.35 1.82 18.58
N GLN A 113 11.05 1.68 18.34
CA GLN A 113 10.04 1.34 19.32
C GLN A 113 9.05 0.33 18.72
N PRO A 114 8.20 -0.32 19.52
CA PRO A 114 7.10 -1.13 18.99
C PRO A 114 6.18 -0.28 18.10
N LEU A 115 5.82 -0.84 16.94
CA LEU A 115 4.99 -0.18 15.95
C LEU A 115 3.81 -1.07 15.58
N THR A 116 2.78 -0.45 15.03
CA THR A 116 1.66 -1.16 14.41
C THR A 116 1.43 -0.63 13.01
N ILE A 117 1.38 -1.51 12.01
CA ILE A 117 0.82 -1.15 10.71
C ILE A 117 -0.69 -1.35 10.79
N ASN A 118 -1.43 -0.27 10.64
CA ASN A 118 -2.86 -0.28 10.44
C ASN A 118 -3.16 -0.45 8.96
N VAL A 119 -3.96 -1.46 8.63
CA VAL A 119 -4.47 -1.74 7.29
C VAL A 119 -5.94 -1.34 7.26
N ASN A 120 -6.32 -0.49 6.30
CA ASN A 120 -7.69 -0.09 6.07
C ASN A 120 -7.95 0.09 4.56
N ILE A 121 -8.29 -1.02 3.91
CA ILE A 121 -8.50 -1.09 2.47
C ILE A 121 -10.00 -1.20 2.18
N ASN A 122 -10.50 -0.41 1.24
CA ASN A 122 -11.90 -0.47 0.78
C ASN A 122 -12.05 -0.89 -0.69
N LYS A 123 -10.97 -0.86 -1.47
CA LYS A 123 -10.97 -1.32 -2.87
C LYS A 123 -9.63 -1.96 -3.21
N ILE A 124 -9.70 -3.07 -3.93
CA ILE A 124 -8.55 -3.77 -4.53
C ILE A 124 -8.85 -3.95 -6.01
N GLY A 125 -8.15 -3.21 -6.86
CA GLY A 125 -8.38 -3.16 -8.29
C GLY A 125 -9.81 -2.75 -8.60
N LYS A 126 -10.57 -3.65 -9.23
CA LYS A 126 -12.00 -3.46 -9.52
C LYS A 126 -12.96 -3.89 -8.39
N VAL A 127 -12.46 -4.51 -7.32
CA VAL A 127 -13.30 -5.12 -6.27
C VAL A 127 -13.44 -4.18 -5.08
N THR A 128 -14.68 -3.73 -4.83
CA THR A 128 -15.03 -3.03 -3.59
C THR A 128 -15.23 -4.01 -2.45
N GLY A 129 -14.73 -3.67 -1.26
CA GLY A 129 -14.87 -4.51 -0.07
C GLY A 129 -14.42 -3.78 1.20
N SER A 130 -14.11 -4.54 2.24
CA SER A 130 -13.51 -3.99 3.45
C SER A 130 -12.50 -4.99 4.03
N TRP A 131 -11.24 -4.58 4.06
CA TRP A 131 -10.16 -5.34 4.68
C TRP A 131 -9.48 -4.46 5.71
N LYS A 132 -9.65 -4.82 6.97
CA LYS A 132 -9.07 -4.12 8.12
C LYS A 132 -8.21 -5.09 8.91
N GLY A 133 -7.10 -4.59 9.41
CA GLY A 133 -6.18 -5.40 10.19
C GLY A 133 -5.09 -4.57 10.85
N GLN A 134 -4.40 -5.20 11.79
CA GLN A 134 -3.27 -4.61 12.49
C GLN A 134 -2.12 -5.59 12.49
N ILE A 135 -0.91 -5.08 12.25
CA ILE A 135 0.30 -5.88 12.18
C ILE A 135 1.27 -5.28 13.20
N GLN A 136 1.58 -6.04 14.23
CA GLN A 136 2.54 -5.61 15.24
C GLN A 136 3.96 -5.83 14.72
N ILE A 137 4.78 -4.79 14.82
CA ILE A 137 6.20 -4.81 14.50
C ILE A 137 6.93 -4.54 15.81
N ASP A 138 7.82 -5.44 16.18
CA ASP A 138 8.73 -5.23 17.29
C ASP A 138 10.17 -5.24 16.76
N PRO A 139 10.72 -4.06 16.44
CA PRO A 139 12.06 -3.94 15.89
C PRO A 139 13.14 -4.55 16.79
N ALA A 140 12.92 -4.62 18.11
CA ALA A 140 13.88 -5.21 19.04
C ALA A 140 13.93 -6.75 18.95
N LYS A 141 12.87 -7.39 18.42
CA LYS A 141 12.78 -8.85 18.24
C LYS A 141 13.28 -9.33 16.89
N LEU A 142 13.55 -8.40 15.96
CA LEU A 142 14.10 -8.73 14.66
C LEU A 142 15.62 -8.91 14.84
N LYS A 143 16.05 -10.18 14.90
CA LYS A 143 17.47 -10.52 14.99
C LYS A 143 18.19 -9.93 13.77
N LYS A 144 19.32 -9.27 14.03
CA LYS A 144 20.26 -8.80 13.00
C LYS A 144 20.85 -9.96 12.22
#